data_AF-A0A6P0Y6U4-F1
#
_entry.id   AF-A0A6P0Y6U4-F1
#
_cell.length_a   1.000
_cell.length_b   1.000
_cell.length_c   1.000
_cell.angle_alpha   90.00
_cell.angle_beta   90.00
_cell.angle_gamma   90.00
#
_symmetry.space_group_name_H-M   'P 1'
#
loop_
_entity.id
_entity.type
_entity.pdbx_description
1 polymer ?
#
loop_
_entity_poly.entity_id
_entity_poly.type
_entity_poly.pdbx_seq_one_letter_code
_entity_poly.pdbx_strand_id
1 'polypeptide(L)' 'MLPKPQKRGQKPNTNLTEVVNGIFYIFYSGCHWRSLPYDLPPWQTVSTKCT' A
#
# COMPACT_ATOMS: atom_id res chain seq x y z
N MET A 1 2.54 -18.92 28.98
CA MET A 1 1.40 -18.06 28.56
C MET A 1 1.84 -17.27 27.34
N LEU A 2 1.18 -17.42 26.19
CA LEU A 2 1.47 -16.57 25.02
C LEU A 2 0.72 -15.23 25.13
N PRO A 3 1.31 -14.12 24.66
CA PRO A 3 0.63 -12.83 24.62
C PRO A 3 -0.59 -12.91 23.71
N LYS A 4 -1.68 -12.22 24.09
CA LYS A 4 -2.89 -12.14 23.27
C LYS A 4 -2.54 -11.43 21.95
N PRO A 5 -3.08 -11.90 20.80
CA PRO A 5 -2.84 -11.24 19.53
C PRO A 5 -3.33 -9.79 19.60
N GLN A 6 -2.44 -8.84 19.27
CA GLN A 6 -2.82 -7.44 19.11
C GLN A 6 -3.89 -7.34 18.02
N LYS A 7 -4.93 -6.55 18.27
CA LYS A 7 -5.90 -6.18 17.25
C LYS A 7 -5.11 -5.50 16.13
N ARG A 8 -4.93 -6.17 15.00
CA ARG A 8 -4.50 -5.49 13.76
C ARG A 8 -5.52 -4.39 13.51
N GLY A 9 -5.05 -3.22 13.11
CA GLY A 9 -5.89 -2.07 12.79
C GLY A 9 -6.99 -2.42 11.80
N GLN A 10 -7.83 -1.43 11.50
CA GLN A 10 -8.91 -1.57 10.54
C GLN A 10 -8.34 -2.12 9.22
N LYS A 11 -8.98 -3.14 8.65
CA LYS A 11 -8.57 -3.69 7.35
C LYS A 11 -8.48 -2.52 6.36
N PRO A 12 -7.37 -2.36 5.63
CA PRO A 12 -7.29 -1.31 4.63
C PRO A 12 -8.46 -1.49 3.66
N ASN A 13 -9.21 -0.42 3.42
CA ASN A 13 -10.33 -0.40 2.47
C ASN A 13 -9.86 -0.45 1.00
N THR A 14 -8.57 -0.67 0.79
CA THR A 14 -7.92 -0.66 -0.52
C THR A 14 -7.60 -2.09 -0.92
N ASN A 15 -7.82 -2.43 -2.19
CA ASN A 15 -7.46 -3.74 -2.69
C ASN A 15 -5.94 -3.90 -2.65
N LEU A 16 -5.46 -4.96 -1.99
CA LEU A 16 -4.03 -5.23 -1.85
C LEU A 16 -3.35 -5.42 -3.22
N THR A 17 -4.07 -5.94 -4.21
CA THR A 17 -3.58 -6.09 -5.59
C THR A 17 -3.22 -4.74 -6.21
N GLU A 18 -4.02 -3.70 -5.97
CA GLU A 18 -3.76 -2.36 -6.51
C GLU A 18 -2.53 -1.73 -5.86
N VAL A 19 -2.31 -1.97 -4.57
CA VAL A 19 -1.11 -1.55 -3.85
C VAL A 19 0.14 -2.20 -4.47
N VAL A 20 0.08 -3.50 -4.74
CA VAL A 20 1.17 -4.26 -5.37
C VAL A 20 1.41 -3.77 -6.81
N ASN A 21 0.35 -3.50 -7.58
CA ASN A 21 0.46 -2.91 -8.92
C ASN A 21 1.12 -1.52 -8.88
N GLY A 22 0.79 -0.68 -7.88
CA GLY A 22 1.45 0.60 -7.63
C GLY A 22 2.95 0.47 -7.35
N ILE A 23 3.34 -0.53 -6.56
CA ILE A 23 4.74 -0.84 -6.28
C ILE A 23 5.45 -1.30 -7.58
N PHE A 24 4.86 -2.23 -8.33
CA PHE A 24 5.43 -2.71 -9.58
C PHE A 24 5.54 -1.63 -10.66
N TYR A 25 4.57 -0.71 -10.73
CA TYR A 25 4.64 0.43 -11.63
C TYR A 25 5.91 1.24 -11.38
N ILE A 26 6.24 1.52 -10.11
CA ILE A 26 7.43 2.28 -9.74
C ILE A 26 8.71 1.50 -10.05
N PHE A 27 8.72 0.20 -9.79
CA PHE A 27 9.87 -0.64 -10.14
C PHE A 27 10.11 -0.73 -11.64
N TYR A 28 9.05 -0.77 -12.45
CA TYR A 28 9.16 -0.87 -13.91
C TYR A 28 9.47 0.49 -14.57
N SER A 29 8.81 1.56 -14.13
CA SER A 29 8.96 2.91 -14.70
C SER A 29 10.19 3.67 -14.17
N GLY A 30 10.67 3.32 -12.97
CA GLY A 30 11.70 4.08 -12.26
C GLY A 30 11.23 5.48 -11.80
N CYS A 31 9.94 5.79 -11.90
CA CYS A 31 9.40 7.09 -11.54
C CYS A 31 9.23 7.24 -10.02
N HIS A 32 9.33 8.48 -9.52
CA HIS A 32 9.05 8.77 -8.11
C HIS A 32 7.60 8.46 -7.73
N TRP A 33 7.37 8.14 -6.45
CA TRP A 33 6.04 7.93 -5.85
C TRP A 33 4.99 9.00 -6.21
N ARG A 34 5.42 10.27 -6.34
CA ARG A 34 4.54 11.39 -6.71
C ARG A 34 4.05 11.36 -8.16
N SER A 35 4.70 10.58 -9.02
CA SER A 35 4.36 10.44 -10.44
C SER A 35 3.45 9.23 -10.70
N LEU A 36 2.88 8.63 -9.65
CA LEU A 36 1.96 7.51 -9.80
C LEU A 36 0.68 7.99 -10.53
N PRO A 37 0.25 7.29 -11.59
CA PRO A 37 -0.96 7.65 -12.33
C PRO A 37 -2.21 7.51 -11.45
N TYR A 38 -3.24 8.33 -11.72
CA TYR A 38 -4.50 8.37 -10.96
C TYR A 38 -5.32 7.08 -11.05
N ASP A 39 -4.99 6.20 -12.00
CA ASP A 39 -5.61 4.87 -12.15
C ASP A 39 -5.24 3.91 -11.00
N LEU A 40 -4.12 4.17 -10.32
CA LEU A 40 -3.64 3.40 -9.17
C LEU A 40 -3.97 4.14 -7.86
N PRO A 41 -4.11 3.42 -6.73
CA PRO A 41 -4.38 4.03 -5.44
C PRO A 41 -3.28 5.04 -5.12
N PRO A 42 -3.62 6.18 -4.49
CA PRO A 42 -2.68 7.27 -4.30
C PRO A 42 -1.43 6.75 -3.57
N TRP A 43 -0.27 7.30 -3.92
CA TRP A 43 1.02 6.88 -3.36
C TRP A 43 1.06 6.90 -1.83
N GLN A 44 0.22 7.74 -1.21
CA GLN A 44 0.01 7.73 0.24
C GLN A 44 -0.57 6.41 0.69
N THR A 45 -1.60 5.87 0.05
CA THR A 45 -2.20 4.57 0.38
C THR A 45 -1.21 3.41 0.21
N VAL A 46 -0.30 3.49 -0.76
CA VAL A 46 0.74 2.46 -0.96
C VAL A 46 1.84 2.54 0.10
N SER A 47 2.20 3.75 0.53
CA SER A 47 3.31 3.99 1.47
C SER A 47 2.87 4.13 2.93
N THR A 48 1.58 4.34 3.19
CA THR A 48 1.06 4.48 4.55
C THR A 48 1.24 3.14 5.23
N LYS A 49 2.04 3.16 6.30
CA LYS A 49 2.23 2.05 7.21
C LYS A 49 0.84 1.53 7.59
N CYS A 50 0.52 0.32 7.18
CA CYS A 50 -0.46 -0.49 7.89
C CYS A 50 0.09 -0.67 9.32
N THR A 51 -0.21 0.28 10.21
CA THR A 51 0.00 0.16 11.66
C THR A 51 -1.25 -0.42 12.28
#